data_AF-A0A9D1HQ88-F1
#
_entry.id   AF-A0A9D1HQ88-F1
#
_cell.length_a   1.000
_cell.length_b   1.000
_cell.length_c   1.000
_cell.angle_alpha   90.00
_cell.angle_beta   90.00
_cell.angle_gamma   90.00
#
_symmetry.space_group_name_H-M   'P 1'
#
loop_
_entity.id
_entity.type
_entity.pdbx_description
1 polymer ?
#
loop_
_entity_poly.entity_id
_entity_poly.type
_entity_poly.pdbx_seq_one_letter_code
_entity_poly.pdbx_strand_id
1 'polypeptide(L)'
;MNLEEQLAYLDMLFQSKRLDEIEPYLLDRIRQSIMVDDLSATLTWLNEIIGYYRSISHHEEALTMSRQALKLISSMNLVDTIAHATTLINIATAYRASGDYQTAKQTYQQALGILEIYAEEPLDNQFASLYNNLALTYESLGEPEAAVTQLKKALEHLRLLDHTELNQAITYTNLACAYYQLHQYDQCLKMVEEARRLYVSLEATDDNHYAALLAVHGQTLQALGHYSEAKAIYLEALQKQKQAYGRNAGYLELLHNLKADLEKLHEDIQDLDKEIAEVESQLSRHEVKKGLDLAQAYFEDFGKEMLEKEFADIQNEVAAGLVGMGSECLGMDDGISQDHDFGPGFCLFIPRRLGIENKKRLQEAYDRLPKTYLGYTRQTSAMGEGRVGVFFIEDFFKQYTGHEKGPQQAQDWFAIPEGLLLTCTNGRLFRDPSGQFSTIYQRLKKGYPKDVRLKKMAAVLAKMAQAGQYNYQRCLIRKDLEAAYLAKYEWIKQGIHLIYLLNQQYQPYYKWQIKMAEGFSKTQTILDLLKELIRTPVQELPDDPNLALIDQMASAIKGMLEAEWDIKIEGNYLEDAARALEDRIEDPKIKKMHIMEGIEYD
;
A
#
# COMPACT_ATOMS: atom_id res chain seq x y z
N MET A 1 -17.39 3.15 40.51
CA MET A 1 -17.20 1.82 39.91
C MET A 1 -15.77 1.41 40.19
N ASN A 2 -15.53 0.30 40.89
CA ASN A 2 -14.18 -0.20 41.14
C ASN A 2 -13.57 -0.76 39.83
N LEU A 3 -12.28 -1.12 39.82
CA LEU A 3 -11.59 -1.58 38.60
C LEU A 3 -12.23 -2.84 38.01
N GLU A 4 -12.66 -3.79 38.85
CA GLU A 4 -13.31 -5.04 38.42
C GLU A 4 -14.64 -4.76 37.71
N GLU A 5 -15.48 -3.90 38.27
CA GLU A 5 -16.74 -3.48 37.65
C GLU A 5 -16.48 -2.77 36.31
N GLN A 6 -15.41 -1.97 36.21
CA GLN A 6 -14.99 -1.30 34.98
C GLN A 6 -14.52 -2.26 33.89
N LEU A 7 -13.78 -3.32 34.25
CA LEU A 7 -13.38 -4.39 33.33
C LEU A 7 -14.57 -5.24 32.89
N ALA A 8 -15.48 -5.58 33.82
CA ALA A 8 -16.71 -6.30 33.48
C ALA A 8 -17.60 -5.50 32.50
N TYR A 9 -17.61 -4.17 32.61
CA TYR A 9 -18.28 -3.33 31.63
C TYR A 9 -17.60 -3.38 30.25
N LEU A 10 -16.26 -3.35 30.20
CA LEU A 10 -15.50 -3.54 28.96
C LEU A 10 -15.82 -4.89 28.31
N ASP A 11 -15.84 -5.98 29.08
CA ASP A 11 -16.20 -7.31 28.61
C ASP A 11 -17.62 -7.34 28.02
N MET A 12 -18.58 -6.66 28.67
CA MET A 12 -19.94 -6.52 28.17
C MET A 12 -19.97 -5.77 26.82
N LEU A 13 -19.16 -4.72 26.64
CA LEU A 13 -19.06 -4.02 25.36
C LEU A 13 -18.55 -4.95 24.24
N PHE A 14 -17.53 -5.77 24.52
CA PHE A 14 -17.04 -6.78 23.59
C PHE A 14 -18.11 -7.83 23.25
N GLN A 15 -18.78 -8.40 24.26
CA GLN A 15 -19.81 -9.42 24.07
C GLN A 15 -21.04 -8.89 23.30
N SER A 16 -21.41 -7.63 23.53
CA SER A 16 -22.53 -6.98 22.84
C SER A 16 -22.16 -6.39 21.48
N LYS A 17 -20.91 -6.54 21.03
CA LYS A 17 -20.38 -6.04 19.74
C LYS A 17 -20.53 -4.51 19.56
N ARG A 18 -20.52 -3.74 20.66
CA ARG A 18 -20.59 -2.27 20.65
C ARG A 18 -19.19 -1.68 20.46
N LEU A 19 -18.56 -2.01 19.32
CA LEU A 19 -17.13 -1.76 19.07
C LEU A 19 -16.75 -0.29 19.01
N ASP A 20 -17.68 0.57 18.61
CA ASP A 20 -17.58 2.02 18.53
C ASP A 20 -17.46 2.71 19.91
N GLU A 21 -17.89 2.03 20.97
CA GLU A 21 -17.83 2.54 22.34
C GLU A 21 -16.58 2.10 23.10
N ILE A 22 -15.85 1.10 22.59
CA ILE A 22 -14.71 0.50 23.29
C ILE A 22 -13.51 1.44 23.32
N GLU A 23 -13.13 2.01 22.18
CA GLU A 23 -11.97 2.93 22.12
C GLU A 23 -12.19 4.20 22.98
N PRO A 24 -13.33 4.92 22.86
CA PRO A 24 -13.57 6.08 23.71
C PRO A 24 -13.60 5.73 25.19
N TYR A 25 -14.15 4.57 25.55
CA TYR A 25 -14.18 4.09 26.93
C TYR A 25 -12.77 3.82 27.47
N LEU A 26 -11.94 3.07 26.75
CA LEU A 26 -10.57 2.76 27.15
C LEU A 26 -9.71 4.02 27.29
N LEU A 27 -9.79 4.95 26.34
CA LEU A 27 -9.07 6.23 26.41
C LEU A 27 -9.54 7.11 27.58
N ASP A 28 -10.85 7.11 27.88
CA ASP A 28 -11.39 7.78 29.06
C ASP A 28 -10.90 7.14 30.36
N ARG A 29 -10.86 5.81 30.45
CA ARG A 29 -10.32 5.09 31.60
C ARG A 29 -8.83 5.41 31.83
N ILE A 30 -8.02 5.39 30.78
CA ILE A 30 -6.59 5.78 30.83
C ILE A 30 -6.45 7.23 31.32
N ARG A 31 -7.25 8.15 30.78
CA ARG A 31 -7.20 9.56 31.18
C ARG A 31 -7.57 9.73 32.65
N GLN A 32 -8.65 9.09 33.10
CA GLN A 32 -9.12 9.17 34.48
C GLN A 32 -8.10 8.58 35.47
N SER A 33 -7.50 7.43 35.15
CA SER A 33 -6.47 6.82 35.99
C SER A 33 -5.22 7.69 36.10
N ILE A 34 -4.80 8.34 35.01
CA ILE A 34 -3.69 9.32 35.02
C ILE A 34 -4.05 10.54 35.88
N MET A 35 -5.28 11.06 35.79
CA MET A 35 -5.70 12.25 36.55
C MET A 35 -5.69 12.04 38.06
N VAL A 36 -5.90 10.80 38.52
CA VAL A 36 -5.88 10.44 39.95
C VAL A 36 -4.55 9.79 40.38
N ASP A 37 -3.54 9.80 39.50
CA ASP A 37 -2.21 9.21 39.71
C ASP A 37 -2.24 7.70 40.06
N ASP A 38 -3.24 6.97 39.55
CA ASP A 38 -3.33 5.52 39.68
C ASP A 38 -2.55 4.86 38.53
N LEU A 39 -1.24 4.72 38.75
CA LEU A 39 -0.31 4.13 37.77
C LEU A 39 -0.63 2.64 37.51
N SER A 40 -1.14 1.91 38.50
CA SER A 40 -1.48 0.49 38.34
C SER A 40 -2.69 0.32 37.43
N ALA A 41 -3.78 1.06 37.67
CA ALA A 41 -4.93 1.06 36.79
C ALA A 41 -4.57 1.57 35.38
N THR A 42 -3.69 2.58 35.28
CA THR A 42 -3.22 3.10 33.99
C THR A 42 -2.50 2.01 33.18
N LEU A 43 -1.65 1.21 33.81
CA LEU A 43 -0.96 0.09 33.15
C LEU A 43 -1.94 -0.99 32.68
N THR A 44 -2.95 -1.32 33.50
CA THR A 44 -4.02 -2.25 33.11
C THR A 44 -4.73 -1.75 31.87
N TRP A 45 -5.20 -0.50 31.86
CA TRP A 45 -5.93 0.06 30.71
C TRP A 45 -5.05 0.21 29.46
N LEU A 46 -3.76 0.48 29.62
CA LEU A 46 -2.80 0.47 28.52
C LEU A 46 -2.67 -0.94 27.90
N ASN A 47 -2.64 -1.99 28.72
CA ASN A 47 -2.61 -3.36 28.21
C ASN A 47 -3.90 -3.72 27.46
N GLU A 48 -5.07 -3.33 27.98
CA GLU A 48 -6.36 -3.55 27.32
C GLU A 48 -6.44 -2.83 25.97
N ILE A 49 -6.01 -1.56 25.90
CA ILE A 49 -6.07 -0.80 24.65
C ILE A 49 -5.05 -1.29 23.61
N ILE A 50 -3.89 -1.81 24.03
CA ILE A 50 -2.95 -2.50 23.12
C ILE A 50 -3.63 -3.73 22.50
N GLY A 51 -4.29 -4.54 23.34
CA GLY A 51 -5.04 -5.71 22.89
C GLY A 51 -6.19 -5.36 21.93
N TYR A 52 -6.94 -4.30 22.24
CA TYR A 52 -8.01 -3.78 21.40
C TYR A 52 -7.49 -3.29 20.04
N TYR A 53 -6.50 -2.39 20.02
CA TYR A 53 -5.94 -1.86 18.77
C TYR A 53 -5.36 -2.96 17.88
N ARG A 54 -4.72 -3.98 18.48
CA ARG A 54 -4.30 -5.18 17.76
C ARG A 54 -5.48 -5.90 17.09
N SER A 55 -6.62 -6.03 17.77
CA SER A 55 -7.79 -6.77 17.26
C SER A 55 -8.49 -6.08 16.08
N ILE A 56 -8.31 -4.76 15.93
CA ILE A 56 -8.87 -3.97 14.83
C ILE A 56 -7.79 -3.54 13.81
N SER A 57 -6.60 -4.14 13.86
CA SER A 57 -5.46 -3.86 12.97
C SER A 57 -4.90 -2.43 13.02
N HIS A 58 -5.12 -1.70 14.12
CA HIS A 58 -4.54 -0.38 14.39
C HIS A 58 -3.12 -0.53 14.97
N HIS A 59 -2.18 -0.98 14.14
CA HIS A 59 -0.86 -1.41 14.59
C HIS A 59 -0.01 -0.27 15.18
N GLU A 60 -0.06 0.93 14.61
CA GLU A 60 0.74 2.06 15.10
C GLU A 60 0.27 2.58 16.45
N GLU A 61 -1.04 2.63 16.66
CA GLU A 61 -1.66 2.99 17.93
C GLU A 61 -1.31 1.96 19.00
N ALA A 62 -1.39 0.67 18.68
CA ALA A 62 -0.94 -0.41 19.57
C ALA A 62 0.53 -0.24 19.97
N LEU A 63 1.42 0.06 19.01
CA LEU A 63 2.85 0.30 19.28
C LEU A 63 3.10 1.60 20.07
N THR A 64 2.26 2.61 19.90
CA THR A 64 2.34 3.85 20.67
C THR A 64 1.95 3.63 22.11
N MET A 65 0.84 2.91 22.36
CA MET A 65 0.42 2.52 23.71
C MET A 65 1.44 1.57 24.35
N SER A 66 2.05 0.67 23.57
CA SER A 66 3.15 -0.21 24.00
C SER A 66 4.34 0.58 24.56
N ARG A 67 4.76 1.64 23.87
CA ARG A 67 5.85 2.53 24.34
C ARG A 67 5.48 3.26 25.64
N GLN A 68 4.21 3.63 25.82
CA GLN A 68 3.74 4.24 27.06
C GLN A 68 3.74 3.23 28.22
N ALA A 69 3.26 2.01 27.98
CA ALA A 69 3.26 0.93 28.97
C ALA A 69 4.69 0.59 29.45
N LEU A 70 5.67 0.50 28.54
CA LEU A 70 7.08 0.25 28.91
C LEU A 70 7.69 1.37 29.76
N LYS A 71 7.37 2.63 29.45
CA LYS A 71 7.79 3.77 30.28
C LYS A 71 7.17 3.68 31.68
N LEU A 72 5.91 3.28 31.76
CA LEU A 72 5.19 3.15 33.02
C LEU A 72 5.78 2.01 33.89
N ILE A 73 6.03 0.84 33.30
CA ILE A 73 6.75 -0.27 33.94
C ILE A 73 8.07 0.22 34.54
N SER A 74 8.86 0.98 33.77
CA SER A 74 10.13 1.52 34.23
C SER A 74 9.95 2.49 35.41
N SER A 75 8.96 3.39 35.32
CA SER A 75 8.70 4.40 36.36
C SER A 75 8.15 3.81 37.67
N MET A 76 7.43 2.69 37.58
CA MET A 76 6.86 1.97 38.73
C MET A 76 7.85 0.98 39.35
N ASN A 77 9.09 0.89 38.82
CA ASN A 77 10.08 -0.13 39.19
C ASN A 77 9.55 -1.56 39.07
N LEU A 78 8.72 -1.82 38.05
CA LEU A 78 8.16 -3.14 37.77
C LEU A 78 8.99 -3.94 36.75
N VAL A 79 10.20 -3.48 36.42
CA VAL A 79 11.12 -4.21 35.53
C VAL A 79 11.37 -5.61 36.10
N ASP A 80 11.41 -6.60 35.20
CA ASP A 80 11.55 -8.03 35.52
C ASP A 80 10.52 -8.61 36.50
N THR A 81 9.31 -8.04 36.56
CA THR A 81 8.17 -8.62 37.30
C THR A 81 7.18 -9.33 36.36
N ILE A 82 6.23 -10.11 36.93
CA ILE A 82 5.13 -10.71 36.15
C ILE A 82 4.35 -9.66 35.34
N ALA A 83 4.09 -8.48 35.91
CA ALA A 83 3.42 -7.39 35.20
C ALA A 83 4.21 -6.88 33.98
N HIS A 84 5.54 -6.87 34.07
CA HIS A 84 6.41 -6.56 32.93
C HIS A 84 6.32 -7.65 31.86
N ALA A 85 6.35 -8.92 32.25
CA ALA A 85 6.18 -10.03 31.31
C ALA A 85 4.83 -9.98 30.58
N THR A 86 3.71 -9.81 31.28
CA THR A 86 2.38 -9.68 30.67
C THR A 86 2.34 -8.53 29.67
N THR A 87 2.94 -7.38 30.03
CA THR A 87 3.03 -6.23 29.13
C THR A 87 3.87 -6.57 27.89
N LEU A 88 5.04 -7.19 28.04
CA LEU A 88 5.88 -7.60 26.92
C LEU A 88 5.19 -8.62 26.00
N ILE A 89 4.38 -9.54 26.53
CA ILE A 89 3.58 -10.48 25.72
C ILE A 89 2.63 -9.69 24.80
N ASN A 90 1.87 -8.74 25.36
CA ASN A 90 0.94 -7.92 24.58
C ASN A 90 1.66 -7.10 23.50
N ILE A 91 2.80 -6.51 23.85
CA ILE A 91 3.65 -5.73 22.93
C ILE A 91 4.20 -6.62 21.81
N ALA A 92 4.70 -7.81 22.15
CA ALA A 92 5.21 -8.77 21.18
C ALA A 92 4.11 -9.25 20.24
N THR A 93 2.88 -9.44 20.72
CA THR A 93 1.75 -9.76 19.84
C THR A 93 1.37 -8.58 18.96
N ALA A 94 1.49 -7.34 19.43
CA ALA A 94 1.30 -6.15 18.60
C ALA A 94 2.34 -6.07 17.47
N TYR A 95 3.62 -6.31 17.78
CA TYR A 95 4.68 -6.41 16.76
C TYR A 95 4.41 -7.54 15.75
N ARG A 96 4.01 -8.73 16.22
CA ARG A 96 3.66 -9.86 15.33
C ARG A 96 2.50 -9.50 14.41
N ALA A 97 1.45 -8.85 14.93
CA ALA A 97 0.31 -8.42 14.14
C ALA A 97 0.68 -7.36 13.09
N SER A 98 1.67 -6.50 13.38
CA SER A 98 2.20 -5.49 12.45
C SER A 98 3.15 -6.04 11.37
N GLY A 99 3.51 -7.33 11.44
CA GLY A 99 4.46 -7.97 10.51
C GLY A 99 5.93 -7.84 10.90
N ASP A 100 6.27 -7.15 12.00
CA ASP A 100 7.64 -7.12 12.54
C ASP A 100 7.92 -8.36 13.41
N TYR A 101 8.10 -9.49 12.74
CA TYR A 101 8.29 -10.79 13.38
C TYR A 101 9.62 -10.90 14.12
N GLN A 102 10.66 -10.15 13.72
CA GLN A 102 11.96 -10.18 14.40
C GLN A 102 11.88 -9.50 15.76
N THR A 103 11.28 -8.30 15.83
CA THR A 103 11.09 -7.60 17.11
C THR A 103 10.11 -8.36 18.01
N ALA A 104 9.05 -8.94 17.44
CA ALA A 104 8.13 -9.81 18.16
C ALA A 104 8.86 -11.00 18.80
N LYS A 105 9.71 -11.70 18.05
CA LYS A 105 10.52 -12.82 18.55
C LYS A 105 11.37 -12.40 19.75
N GLN A 106 12.13 -11.31 19.61
CA GLN A 106 12.99 -10.81 20.69
C GLN A 106 12.19 -10.43 21.95
N THR A 107 11.04 -9.79 21.77
CA THR A 107 10.20 -9.31 22.87
C THR A 107 9.51 -10.49 23.58
N TYR A 108 9.02 -11.50 22.86
CA TYR A 108 8.51 -12.73 23.45
C TYR A 108 9.59 -13.49 24.22
N GLN A 109 10.82 -13.55 23.70
CA GLN A 109 11.94 -14.19 24.41
C GLN A 109 12.31 -13.45 25.70
N GLN A 110 12.23 -12.11 25.72
CA GLN A 110 12.39 -11.32 26.93
C GLN A 110 11.30 -11.63 27.96
N ALA A 111 10.03 -11.66 27.53
CA ALA A 111 8.92 -12.02 28.40
C ALA A 111 9.10 -13.44 28.98
N LEU A 112 9.52 -14.39 28.13
CA LEU A 112 9.78 -15.76 28.55
C LEU A 112 10.90 -15.84 29.59
N GLY A 113 12.02 -15.15 29.36
CA GLY A 113 13.14 -15.14 30.30
C GLY A 113 12.77 -14.57 31.67
N ILE A 114 11.87 -13.59 31.72
CA ILE A 114 11.32 -13.08 32.98
C ILE A 114 10.46 -14.15 33.64
N LEU A 115 9.50 -14.73 32.90
CA LEU A 115 8.58 -15.72 33.45
C LEU A 115 9.29 -16.99 33.95
N GLU A 116 10.38 -17.42 33.29
CA GLU A 116 11.20 -18.56 33.73
C GLU A 116 11.85 -18.33 35.11
N ILE A 117 12.12 -17.07 35.50
CA ILE A 117 12.62 -16.74 36.86
C ILE A 117 11.56 -17.01 37.93
N TYR A 118 10.27 -16.85 37.59
CA TYR A 118 9.14 -17.02 38.50
C TYR A 118 8.44 -18.37 38.34
N ALA A 119 9.06 -19.35 37.67
CA ALA A 119 8.45 -20.64 37.33
C ALA A 119 8.09 -21.54 38.53
N GLU A 120 8.40 -21.15 39.77
CA GLU A 120 7.92 -21.81 40.99
C GLU A 120 6.50 -21.36 41.40
N GLU A 121 5.96 -20.29 40.82
CA GLU A 121 4.56 -19.90 40.97
C GLU A 121 3.63 -20.81 40.14
N PRO A 122 2.33 -20.95 40.51
CA PRO A 122 1.42 -21.82 39.79
C PRO A 122 1.43 -21.49 38.29
N LEU A 123 1.78 -22.49 37.46
CA LEU A 123 1.70 -22.38 36.01
C LEU A 123 0.28 -21.95 35.64
N ASP A 124 0.16 -20.85 34.91
CA ASP A 124 -1.12 -20.38 34.35
C ASP A 124 -1.10 -20.54 32.82
N ASN A 125 -2.28 -20.52 32.21
CA ASN A 125 -2.50 -20.56 30.75
C ASN A 125 -1.68 -19.52 29.97
N GLN A 126 -1.22 -18.45 30.64
CA GLN A 126 -0.37 -17.42 30.05
C GLN A 126 0.97 -17.97 29.54
N PHE A 127 1.59 -18.93 30.23
CA PHE A 127 2.85 -19.56 29.77
C PHE A 127 2.64 -20.33 28.46
N ALA A 128 1.60 -21.15 28.39
CA ALA A 128 1.28 -21.90 27.18
C ALA A 128 0.92 -20.98 26.01
N SER A 129 0.18 -19.91 26.27
CA SER A 129 -0.19 -18.90 25.28
C SER A 129 1.03 -18.16 24.73
N LEU A 130 2.02 -17.86 25.58
CA LEU A 130 3.30 -17.29 25.16
C LEU A 130 4.06 -18.22 24.22
N TYR A 131 4.22 -19.50 24.59
CA TYR A 131 4.90 -20.48 23.75
C TYR A 131 4.20 -20.68 22.40
N ASN A 132 2.86 -20.75 22.38
CA ASN A 132 2.08 -20.81 21.14
C ASN A 132 2.32 -19.58 20.24
N ASN A 133 2.28 -18.37 20.82
CA ASN A 133 2.50 -17.15 20.06
C ASN A 133 3.94 -17.01 19.53
N LEU A 134 4.92 -17.43 20.33
CA LEU A 134 6.32 -17.48 19.92
C LEU A 134 6.51 -18.50 18.78
N ALA A 135 5.83 -19.64 18.82
CA ALA A 135 5.85 -20.63 17.74
C ALA A 135 5.30 -20.07 16.42
N LEU A 136 4.14 -19.41 16.44
CA LEU A 136 3.59 -18.74 15.26
C LEU A 136 4.53 -17.66 14.70
N THR A 137 5.29 -17.01 15.57
CA THR A 137 6.32 -16.03 15.17
C THR A 137 7.50 -16.73 14.47
N TYR A 138 7.94 -17.88 14.98
CA TYR A 138 8.98 -18.69 14.34
C TYR A 138 8.53 -19.23 12.97
N GLU A 139 7.29 -19.70 12.83
CA GLU A 139 6.74 -20.11 11.52
C GLU A 139 6.76 -18.94 10.52
N SER A 140 6.34 -17.74 10.94
CA SER A 140 6.34 -16.54 10.10
C SER A 140 7.76 -16.11 9.67
N LEU A 141 8.79 -16.53 10.42
CA LEU A 141 10.20 -16.30 10.10
C LEU A 141 10.83 -17.43 9.27
N GLY A 142 10.08 -18.50 8.96
CA GLY A 142 10.61 -19.67 8.26
C GLY A 142 11.50 -20.55 9.14
N GLU A 143 11.26 -20.58 10.46
CA GLU A 143 11.99 -21.38 11.45
C GLU A 143 11.10 -22.48 12.09
N PRO A 144 10.53 -23.43 11.32
CA PRO A 144 9.53 -24.38 11.83
C PRO A 144 10.05 -25.37 12.89
N GLU A 145 11.33 -25.73 12.90
CA GLU A 145 11.91 -26.57 13.96
C GLU A 145 11.87 -25.88 15.34
N ALA A 146 12.10 -24.56 15.35
CA ALA A 146 11.98 -23.76 16.56
C ALA A 146 10.51 -23.68 17.01
N ALA A 147 9.57 -23.54 16.08
CA ALA A 147 8.14 -23.56 16.37
C ALA A 147 7.71 -24.89 17.03
N VAL A 148 8.11 -26.04 16.48
CA VAL A 148 7.84 -27.36 17.08
C VAL A 148 8.36 -27.45 18.52
N THR A 149 9.57 -26.92 18.76
CA THR A 149 10.18 -26.93 20.09
C THR A 149 9.35 -26.14 21.09
N GLN A 150 8.88 -24.94 20.72
CA GLN A 150 8.05 -24.12 21.61
C GLN A 150 6.67 -24.73 21.84
N LEU A 151 6.03 -25.27 20.80
CA LEU A 151 4.70 -25.87 20.93
C LEU A 151 4.70 -27.14 21.79
N LYS A 152 5.79 -27.92 21.77
CA LYS A 152 5.94 -29.06 22.69
C LYS A 152 6.01 -28.61 24.14
N LYS A 153 6.75 -27.53 24.43
CA LYS A 153 6.76 -26.92 25.76
C LYS A 153 5.37 -26.42 26.15
N ALA A 154 4.65 -25.77 25.25
CA ALA A 154 3.27 -25.35 25.49
C ALA A 154 2.37 -26.52 25.91
N LEU A 155 2.44 -27.66 25.20
CA LEU A 155 1.68 -28.87 25.56
C LEU A 155 2.09 -29.46 26.91
N GLU A 156 3.39 -29.50 27.21
CA GLU A 156 3.87 -29.98 28.52
C GLU A 156 3.26 -29.16 29.66
N HIS A 157 3.18 -27.83 29.50
CA HIS A 157 2.52 -26.96 30.47
C HIS A 157 1.01 -27.17 30.53
N LEU A 158 0.32 -27.17 29.39
CA LEU A 158 -1.14 -27.32 29.37
C LEU A 158 -1.61 -28.63 30.00
N ARG A 159 -0.88 -29.74 29.81
CA ARG A 159 -1.23 -31.05 30.39
C ARG A 159 -1.15 -31.09 31.92
N LEU A 160 -0.49 -30.13 32.56
CA LEU A 160 -0.40 -30.02 34.01
C LEU A 160 -1.53 -29.19 34.62
N LEU A 161 -2.37 -28.58 33.78
CA LEU A 161 -3.44 -27.67 34.18
C LEU A 161 -4.81 -28.26 33.86
N ASP A 162 -5.76 -28.07 34.78
CA ASP A 162 -7.15 -28.45 34.58
C ASP A 162 -7.84 -27.52 33.56
N HIS A 163 -8.82 -28.05 32.83
CA HIS A 163 -9.67 -27.30 31.89
C HIS A 163 -8.93 -26.63 30.71
N THR A 164 -7.87 -27.28 30.20
CA THR A 164 -7.05 -26.76 29.11
C THR A 164 -7.20 -27.52 27.78
N GLU A 165 -8.17 -28.43 27.69
CA GLU A 165 -8.33 -29.34 26.56
C GLU A 165 -8.49 -28.61 25.21
N LEU A 166 -9.19 -27.47 25.20
CA LEU A 166 -9.33 -26.64 24.00
C LEU A 166 -7.99 -26.01 23.59
N ASN A 167 -7.24 -25.47 24.55
CA ASN A 167 -5.91 -24.91 24.30
C ASN A 167 -4.93 -25.99 23.81
N GLN A 168 -5.04 -27.22 24.32
CA GLN A 168 -4.27 -28.36 23.83
C GLN A 168 -4.62 -28.66 22.37
N ALA A 169 -5.90 -28.65 22.00
CA ALA A 169 -6.36 -28.86 20.62
C ALA A 169 -5.78 -27.80 19.65
N ILE A 170 -5.77 -26.53 20.07
CA ILE A 170 -5.16 -25.42 19.32
C ILE A 170 -3.65 -25.65 19.17
N THR A 171 -2.94 -26.00 20.25
CA THR A 171 -1.50 -26.27 20.19
C THR A 171 -1.16 -27.48 19.30
N TYR A 172 -1.96 -28.54 19.32
CA TYR A 172 -1.78 -29.66 18.39
C TYR A 172 -2.04 -29.26 16.94
N THR A 173 -2.99 -28.37 16.68
CA THR A 173 -3.25 -27.81 15.34
C THR A 173 -2.02 -27.05 14.82
N ASN A 174 -1.43 -26.19 15.66
CA ASN A 174 -0.20 -25.48 15.30
C ASN A 174 1.00 -26.44 15.12
N LEU A 175 1.08 -27.51 15.92
CA LEU A 175 2.12 -28.53 15.73
C LEU A 175 1.97 -29.26 14.41
N ALA A 176 0.74 -29.55 13.98
CA ALA A 176 0.49 -30.12 12.67
C ALA A 176 0.99 -29.18 11.55
N CYS A 177 0.70 -27.89 11.63
CA CYS A 177 1.20 -26.88 10.69
C CYS A 177 2.74 -26.86 10.64
N ALA A 178 3.41 -26.80 11.79
CA ALA A 178 4.86 -26.80 11.86
C ALA A 178 5.47 -28.10 11.30
N TYR A 179 4.88 -29.26 11.60
CA TYR A 179 5.33 -30.54 11.03
C TYR A 179 5.09 -30.65 9.53
N TYR A 180 4.01 -30.07 9.02
CA TYR A 180 3.76 -29.99 7.58
C TYR A 180 4.83 -29.14 6.87
N GLN A 181 5.21 -27.98 7.41
CA GLN A 181 6.30 -27.15 6.87
C GLN A 181 7.66 -27.88 6.87
N LEU A 182 7.88 -28.79 7.83
CA LEU A 182 9.05 -29.67 7.89
C LEU A 182 8.98 -30.88 6.96
N HIS A 183 7.89 -31.04 6.19
CA HIS A 183 7.58 -32.23 5.39
C HIS A 183 7.52 -33.53 6.20
N GLN A 184 7.23 -33.44 7.50
CA GLN A 184 7.09 -34.58 8.42
C GLN A 184 5.62 -35.03 8.50
N TYR A 185 5.10 -35.50 7.38
CA TYR A 185 3.66 -35.77 7.21
C TYR A 185 3.07 -36.79 8.20
N ASP A 186 3.82 -37.84 8.57
CA ASP A 186 3.38 -38.81 9.58
C ASP A 186 3.18 -38.19 10.97
N GLN A 187 4.02 -37.22 11.33
CA GLN A 187 3.88 -36.51 12.60
C GLN A 187 2.74 -35.50 12.52
N CYS A 188 2.59 -34.83 11.38
CA CYS A 188 1.45 -33.96 11.12
C CYS A 188 0.13 -34.70 11.32
N LEU A 189 -0.06 -35.87 10.68
CA LEU A 189 -1.29 -36.66 10.81
C LEU A 189 -1.57 -37.09 12.25
N LYS A 190 -0.55 -37.49 13.02
CA LYS A 190 -0.72 -37.80 14.45
C LYS A 190 -1.21 -36.59 15.25
N MET A 191 -0.66 -35.41 14.99
CA MET A 191 -1.08 -34.19 15.67
C MET A 191 -2.50 -33.78 15.24
N VAL A 192 -2.85 -34.01 13.97
CA VAL A 192 -4.20 -33.80 13.46
C VAL A 192 -5.22 -34.69 14.20
N GLU A 193 -4.90 -35.97 14.38
CA GLU A 193 -5.76 -36.93 15.11
C GLU A 193 -5.96 -36.52 16.57
N GLU A 194 -4.90 -36.12 17.26
CA GLU A 194 -4.96 -35.66 18.65
C GLU A 194 -5.79 -34.38 18.80
N ALA A 195 -5.57 -33.39 17.93
CA ALA A 195 -6.37 -32.17 17.91
C ALA A 195 -7.85 -32.45 17.64
N ARG A 196 -8.14 -33.26 16.60
CA ARG A 196 -9.50 -33.62 16.20
C ARG A 196 -10.24 -34.34 17.31
N ARG A 197 -9.59 -35.28 18.01
CA ARG A 197 -10.17 -36.00 19.16
C ARG A 197 -10.62 -35.02 20.23
N LEU A 198 -9.80 -34.02 20.56
CA LEU A 198 -10.13 -33.02 21.57
C LEU A 198 -11.28 -32.12 21.12
N TYR A 199 -11.22 -31.53 19.92
CA TYR A 199 -12.32 -30.70 19.39
C TYR A 199 -13.66 -31.44 19.37
N VAL A 200 -13.67 -32.70 18.95
CA VAL A 200 -14.90 -33.52 18.92
C VAL A 200 -15.38 -33.82 20.34
N SER A 201 -14.50 -34.19 21.26
CA SER A 201 -14.88 -34.49 22.66
C SER A 201 -15.45 -33.29 23.42
N LEU A 202 -15.06 -32.08 23.01
CA LEU A 202 -15.51 -30.82 23.60
C LEU A 202 -16.73 -30.23 22.85
N GLU A 203 -17.22 -30.90 21.80
CA GLU A 203 -18.21 -30.34 20.87
C GLU A 203 -17.79 -28.99 20.26
N ALA A 204 -16.48 -28.71 20.22
CA ALA A 204 -15.89 -27.44 19.78
C ALA A 204 -15.51 -27.45 18.29
N THR A 205 -16.21 -28.22 17.46
CA THR A 205 -15.95 -28.28 16.00
C THR A 205 -16.41 -27.03 15.24
N ASP A 206 -17.11 -26.12 15.92
CA ASP A 206 -17.42 -24.78 15.41
C ASP A 206 -16.36 -23.73 15.84
N ASP A 207 -15.32 -24.14 16.58
CA ASP A 207 -14.19 -23.27 16.88
C ASP A 207 -13.45 -22.90 15.60
N ASN A 208 -13.06 -21.63 15.52
CA ASN A 208 -12.35 -21.08 14.38
C ASN A 208 -11.05 -21.82 14.02
N HIS A 209 -10.33 -22.34 15.02
CA HIS A 209 -9.08 -23.06 14.82
C HIS A 209 -9.31 -24.48 14.28
N TYR A 210 -10.54 -25.01 14.36
CA TYR A 210 -10.89 -26.29 13.73
C TYR A 210 -10.82 -26.20 12.20
N ALA A 211 -11.13 -25.05 11.59
CA ALA A 211 -10.97 -24.86 10.15
C ALA A 211 -9.49 -24.93 9.73
N ALA A 212 -8.58 -24.37 10.53
CA ALA A 212 -7.13 -24.47 10.29
C ALA A 212 -6.61 -25.91 10.40
N LEU A 213 -7.14 -26.69 11.34
CA LEU A 213 -6.86 -28.12 11.47
C LEU A 213 -7.28 -28.91 10.22
N LEU A 214 -8.45 -28.62 9.66
CA LEU A 214 -8.90 -29.25 8.42
C LEU A 214 -8.02 -28.85 7.23
N ALA A 215 -7.63 -27.58 7.15
CA ALA A 215 -6.75 -27.07 6.10
C ALA A 215 -5.41 -27.84 6.06
N VAL A 216 -4.70 -27.94 7.20
CA VAL A 216 -3.42 -28.65 7.26
C VAL A 216 -3.58 -30.16 7.04
N HIS A 217 -4.70 -30.75 7.47
CA HIS A 217 -5.00 -32.16 7.19
C HIS A 217 -5.17 -32.42 5.69
N GLY A 218 -5.95 -31.58 4.99
CA GLY A 218 -6.12 -31.66 3.54
C GLY A 218 -4.78 -31.50 2.81
N GLN A 219 -3.97 -30.52 3.19
CA GLN A 219 -2.64 -30.28 2.62
C GLN A 219 -1.71 -31.49 2.80
N THR A 220 -1.76 -32.10 3.97
CA THR A 220 -0.94 -33.28 4.29
C THR A 220 -1.36 -34.49 3.46
N LEU A 221 -2.66 -34.75 3.32
CA LEU A 221 -3.19 -35.82 2.48
C LEU A 221 -2.85 -35.59 1.00
N GLN A 222 -2.97 -34.35 0.52
CA GLN A 222 -2.59 -33.96 -0.83
C GLN A 222 -1.09 -34.21 -1.09
N ALA A 223 -0.22 -33.82 -0.15
CA ALA A 223 1.23 -34.07 -0.25
C ALA A 223 1.59 -35.57 -0.27
N LEU A 224 0.78 -36.41 0.39
CA LEU A 224 0.90 -37.87 0.36
C LEU A 224 0.25 -38.52 -0.88
N GLY A 225 -0.41 -37.74 -1.73
CA GLY A 225 -1.09 -38.22 -2.94
C GLY A 225 -2.48 -38.81 -2.71
N HIS A 226 -3.06 -38.61 -1.52
CA HIS A 226 -4.38 -39.10 -1.15
C HIS A 226 -5.48 -38.09 -1.56
N TYR A 227 -5.54 -37.75 -2.85
CA TYR A 227 -6.35 -36.64 -3.36
C TYR A 227 -7.85 -36.79 -3.08
N SER A 228 -8.40 -38.02 -3.10
CA SER A 228 -9.82 -38.25 -2.80
C SER A 228 -10.18 -37.96 -1.34
N GLU A 229 -9.27 -38.27 -0.40
CA GLU A 229 -9.45 -37.99 1.02
C GLU A 229 -9.24 -36.49 1.29
N ALA A 230 -8.20 -35.89 0.67
CA ALA A 230 -7.91 -34.47 0.75
C ALA A 230 -9.10 -33.61 0.26
N LYS A 231 -9.70 -33.98 -0.87
CA LYS A 231 -10.94 -33.38 -1.39
C LYS A 231 -12.05 -33.35 -0.34
N ALA A 232 -12.33 -34.47 0.32
CA ALA A 232 -13.39 -34.55 1.32
C ALA A 232 -13.12 -33.61 2.49
N ILE A 233 -11.86 -33.55 2.95
CA ILE A 233 -11.43 -32.65 4.02
C ILE A 233 -11.52 -31.18 3.60
N TYR A 234 -11.10 -30.81 2.37
CA TYR A 234 -11.19 -29.44 1.90
C TYR A 234 -12.63 -28.95 1.74
N LEU A 235 -13.57 -29.82 1.34
CA LEU A 235 -14.99 -29.48 1.28
C LEU A 235 -15.55 -29.17 2.69
N GLU A 236 -15.16 -29.95 3.70
CA GLU A 236 -15.51 -29.67 5.11
C GLU A 236 -14.87 -28.35 5.57
N ALA A 237 -13.60 -28.13 5.26
CA ALA A 237 -12.86 -26.91 5.61
C ALA A 237 -13.50 -25.66 4.99
N LEU A 238 -13.89 -25.72 3.71
CA LEU A 238 -14.56 -24.63 3.00
C LEU A 238 -15.90 -24.30 3.66
N GLN A 239 -16.69 -25.31 4.03
CA GLN A 239 -17.95 -25.09 4.72
C GLN A 239 -17.74 -24.37 6.06
N LYS A 240 -16.79 -24.83 6.87
CA LYS A 240 -16.46 -24.24 8.17
C LYS A 240 -15.89 -22.83 8.04
N GLN A 241 -14.93 -22.63 7.13
CA GLN A 241 -14.33 -21.31 6.84
C GLN A 241 -15.38 -20.30 6.36
N LYS A 242 -16.30 -20.73 5.48
CA LYS A 242 -17.38 -19.87 4.98
C LYS A 242 -18.38 -19.50 6.08
N GLN A 243 -18.69 -20.42 6.99
CA GLN A 243 -19.59 -20.16 8.11
C GLN A 243 -18.96 -19.21 9.14
N ALA A 244 -17.67 -19.39 9.44
CA ALA A 244 -16.96 -18.60 10.45
C ALA A 244 -16.54 -17.21 9.92
N TYR A 245 -15.99 -17.15 8.72
CA TYR A 245 -15.28 -15.96 8.20
C TYR A 245 -15.71 -15.51 6.80
N GLY A 246 -16.67 -16.21 6.18
CA GLY A 246 -17.11 -15.90 4.82
C GLY A 246 -16.05 -16.18 3.76
N ARG A 247 -16.21 -15.53 2.60
CA ARG A 247 -15.34 -15.69 1.42
C ARG A 247 -14.10 -14.78 1.51
N ASN A 248 -13.17 -15.13 2.41
CA ASN A 248 -11.93 -14.40 2.64
C ASN A 248 -10.72 -15.02 1.90
N ALA A 249 -9.51 -14.47 2.06
CA ALA A 249 -8.29 -15.00 1.44
C ALA A 249 -8.00 -16.47 1.82
N GLY A 250 -8.28 -16.87 3.07
CA GLY A 250 -8.14 -18.27 3.50
C GLY A 250 -9.17 -19.20 2.84
N TYR A 251 -10.40 -18.71 2.60
CA TYR A 251 -11.38 -19.45 1.79
C TYR A 251 -10.89 -19.66 0.36
N LEU A 252 -10.28 -18.63 -0.22
CA LEU A 252 -9.70 -18.71 -1.56
C LEU A 252 -8.56 -19.75 -1.62
N GLU A 253 -7.64 -19.74 -0.66
CA GLU A 253 -6.56 -20.73 -0.59
C GLU A 253 -7.09 -22.17 -0.56
N LEU A 254 -8.14 -22.43 0.23
CA LEU A 254 -8.79 -23.73 0.27
C LEU A 254 -9.41 -24.11 -1.09
N LEU A 255 -9.98 -23.17 -1.84
CA LEU A 255 -10.50 -23.43 -3.20
C LEU A 255 -9.38 -23.80 -4.17
N HIS A 256 -8.23 -23.13 -4.11
CA HIS A 256 -7.07 -23.47 -4.95
C HIS A 256 -6.52 -24.86 -4.62
N ASN A 257 -6.44 -25.20 -3.33
CA ASN A 257 -5.96 -26.51 -2.91
C ASN A 257 -6.93 -27.63 -3.32
N LEU A 258 -8.25 -27.41 -3.17
CA LEU A 258 -9.28 -28.30 -3.69
C LEU A 258 -9.20 -28.44 -5.21
N LYS A 259 -8.98 -27.34 -5.95
CA LYS A 259 -8.83 -27.36 -7.41
C LYS A 259 -7.67 -28.26 -7.82
N ALA A 260 -6.52 -28.12 -7.17
CA ALA A 260 -5.36 -28.96 -7.44
C ALA A 260 -5.65 -30.46 -7.23
N ASP A 261 -6.43 -30.83 -6.21
CA ASP A 261 -6.85 -32.21 -6.00
C ASP A 261 -7.81 -32.71 -7.09
N LEU A 262 -8.80 -31.90 -7.46
CA LEU A 262 -9.75 -32.25 -8.52
C LEU A 262 -9.05 -32.42 -9.88
N GLU A 263 -8.04 -31.60 -10.18
CA GLU A 263 -7.20 -31.74 -11.37
C GLU A 263 -6.45 -33.08 -11.37
N LYS A 264 -5.91 -33.54 -10.23
CA LYS A 264 -5.25 -34.85 -10.10
C LYS A 264 -6.24 -36.01 -10.25
N LEU A 265 -7.48 -35.82 -9.78
CA LEU A 265 -8.57 -36.78 -9.91
C LEU A 265 -9.23 -36.76 -11.29
N HIS A 266 -8.88 -35.81 -12.17
CA HIS A 266 -9.50 -35.58 -13.48
C HIS A 266 -11.01 -35.32 -13.38
N GLU A 267 -11.43 -34.63 -12.33
CA GLU A 267 -12.82 -34.21 -12.13
C GLU A 267 -13.10 -32.84 -12.80
N ASP A 268 -14.39 -32.55 -13.01
CA ASP A 268 -14.81 -31.26 -13.56
C ASP A 268 -14.61 -30.14 -12.53
N ILE A 269 -13.93 -29.08 -12.94
CA ILE A 269 -13.59 -27.91 -12.12
C ILE A 269 -14.31 -26.64 -12.57
N GLN A 270 -15.22 -26.71 -13.56
CA GLN A 270 -15.81 -25.52 -14.17
C GLN A 270 -16.57 -24.63 -13.17
N ASP A 271 -17.32 -25.22 -12.25
CA ASP A 271 -18.05 -24.45 -11.23
C ASP A 271 -17.11 -23.95 -10.13
N LEU A 272 -16.04 -24.68 -9.83
CA LEU A 272 -15.00 -24.25 -8.89
C LEU A 272 -14.21 -23.06 -9.45
N ASP A 273 -13.87 -23.06 -10.74
CA ASP A 273 -13.20 -21.95 -11.42
C ASP A 273 -14.05 -20.68 -11.41
N LYS A 274 -15.38 -20.82 -11.56
CA LYS A 274 -16.30 -19.67 -11.41
C LYS A 274 -16.31 -19.15 -9.98
N GLU A 275 -16.35 -20.03 -8.98
CA GLU A 275 -16.32 -19.61 -7.57
C GLU A 275 -14.99 -18.96 -7.21
N ILE A 276 -13.85 -19.49 -7.66
CA ILE A 276 -12.53 -18.87 -7.51
C ILE A 276 -12.55 -17.47 -8.12
N ALA A 277 -12.95 -17.32 -9.38
CA ALA A 277 -13.00 -16.02 -10.04
C ALA A 277 -13.95 -15.02 -9.33
N GLU A 278 -15.07 -15.50 -8.79
CA GLU A 278 -16.01 -14.68 -8.02
C GLU A 278 -15.37 -14.21 -6.71
N VAL A 279 -14.71 -15.10 -5.97
CA VAL A 279 -14.03 -14.79 -4.71
C VAL A 279 -12.81 -13.89 -4.95
N GLU A 280 -12.00 -14.14 -5.97
CA GLU A 280 -10.89 -13.26 -6.41
C GLU A 280 -11.41 -11.86 -6.75
N SER A 281 -12.55 -11.77 -7.44
CA SER A 281 -13.20 -10.48 -7.74
C SER A 281 -13.73 -9.79 -6.48
N GLN A 282 -14.26 -10.55 -5.51
CA GLN A 282 -14.75 -10.01 -4.23
C GLN A 282 -13.60 -9.51 -3.34
N LEU A 283 -12.50 -10.26 -3.29
CA LEU A 283 -11.30 -9.90 -2.54
C LEU A 283 -10.56 -8.71 -3.16
N SER A 284 -10.46 -8.66 -4.48
CA SER A 284 -9.89 -7.50 -5.20
C SER A 284 -10.75 -6.24 -5.11
N ARG A 285 -12.04 -6.33 -4.75
CA ARG A 285 -12.91 -5.19 -4.44
C ARG A 285 -12.72 -4.64 -3.02
N HIS A 286 -12.20 -5.44 -2.09
CA HIS A 286 -12.02 -5.07 -0.67
C HIS A 286 -10.55 -4.91 -0.24
N GLU A 287 -9.59 -5.24 -1.09
CA GLU A 287 -8.22 -4.74 -0.97
C GLU A 287 -8.17 -3.30 -1.48
N VAL A 288 -8.29 -2.32 -0.58
CA VAL A 288 -7.93 -0.94 -0.93
C VAL A 288 -6.40 -0.86 -1.06
N LYS A 289 -5.88 -1.27 -2.23
CA LYS A 289 -4.46 -1.26 -2.57
C LYS A 289 -3.93 0.12 -2.95
N LYS A 290 -4.83 1.08 -3.22
CA LYS A 290 -4.49 2.38 -3.79
C LYS A 290 -5.28 3.53 -3.17
N GLY A 291 -4.62 4.66 -2.89
CA GLY A 291 -5.20 5.84 -2.26
C GLY A 291 -6.32 6.50 -3.07
N LEU A 292 -6.28 6.39 -4.41
CA LEU A 292 -7.38 6.86 -5.26
C LEU A 292 -8.69 6.09 -5.02
N ASP A 293 -8.59 4.77 -4.85
CA ASP A 293 -9.76 3.94 -4.63
C ASP A 293 -10.27 4.11 -3.18
N LEU A 294 -9.36 4.30 -2.21
CA LEU A 294 -9.70 4.70 -0.84
C LEU A 294 -10.50 6.02 -0.82
N ALA A 295 -9.99 7.04 -1.51
CA ALA A 295 -10.62 8.36 -1.57
C ALA A 295 -11.98 8.33 -2.27
N GLN A 296 -12.12 7.53 -3.32
CA GLN A 296 -13.40 7.37 -4.01
C GLN A 296 -14.43 6.68 -3.12
N ALA A 297 -14.07 5.55 -2.50
CA ALA A 297 -14.96 4.83 -1.59
C ALA A 297 -15.36 5.69 -0.40
N TYR A 298 -14.41 6.41 0.20
CA TYR A 298 -14.66 7.34 1.29
C TYR A 298 -15.59 8.50 0.88
N PHE A 299 -15.44 9.02 -0.34
CA PHE A 299 -16.37 10.00 -0.88
C PHE A 299 -17.77 9.42 -1.10
N GLU A 300 -17.88 8.20 -1.63
CA GLU A 300 -19.16 7.53 -1.89
C GLU A 300 -19.93 7.25 -0.58
N ASP A 301 -19.23 6.78 0.45
CA ASP A 301 -19.84 6.42 1.73
C ASP A 301 -20.21 7.63 2.59
N PHE A 302 -19.41 8.70 2.59
CA PHE A 302 -19.63 9.85 3.48
C PHE A 302 -19.80 11.17 2.75
N GLY A 303 -18.94 11.46 1.79
CA GLY A 303 -18.92 12.76 1.10
C GLY A 303 -20.20 13.04 0.30
N LYS A 304 -20.76 12.01 -0.34
CA LYS A 304 -21.99 12.11 -1.14
C LYS A 304 -23.19 12.45 -0.25
N GLU A 305 -23.39 11.69 0.82
CA GLU A 305 -24.50 11.92 1.76
C GLU A 305 -24.40 13.30 2.42
N MET A 306 -23.19 13.71 2.84
CA MET A 306 -22.94 15.04 3.40
C MET A 306 -23.42 16.16 2.46
N LEU A 307 -23.07 16.07 1.16
CA LEU A 307 -23.50 17.06 0.17
C LEU A 307 -25.02 17.05 -0.06
N GLU A 308 -25.62 15.85 -0.10
CA GLU A 308 -27.06 15.70 -0.35
C GLU A 308 -27.92 16.22 0.81
N LYS A 309 -27.50 15.99 2.06
CA LYS A 309 -28.27 16.36 3.26
C LYS A 309 -28.04 17.80 3.72
N GLU A 310 -26.80 18.28 3.72
CA GLU A 310 -26.44 19.57 4.33
C GLU A 310 -26.26 20.72 3.32
N PHE A 311 -26.09 20.40 2.04
CA PHE A 311 -25.73 21.36 0.99
C PHE A 311 -26.59 21.23 -0.28
N ALA A 312 -27.86 20.86 -0.11
CA ALA A 312 -28.80 20.70 -1.21
C ALA A 312 -28.95 21.97 -2.07
N ASP A 313 -28.70 23.15 -1.49
CA ASP A 313 -28.72 24.47 -2.14
C ASP A 313 -27.55 24.69 -3.10
N ILE A 314 -26.38 24.05 -2.88
CA ILE A 314 -25.16 24.28 -3.67
C ILE A 314 -24.54 23.02 -4.28
N GLN A 315 -24.98 21.80 -3.93
CA GLN A 315 -24.33 20.55 -4.32
C GLN A 315 -24.14 20.35 -5.84
N ASN A 316 -24.99 20.95 -6.68
CA ASN A 316 -24.87 20.89 -8.14
C ASN A 316 -23.74 21.77 -8.70
N GLU A 317 -23.14 22.61 -7.86
CA GLU A 317 -22.01 23.49 -8.18
C GLU A 317 -20.69 22.97 -7.59
N VAL A 318 -20.73 21.84 -6.87
CA VAL A 318 -19.56 21.24 -6.19
C VAL A 318 -19.04 20.06 -7.01
N ALA A 319 -17.78 20.15 -7.43
CA ALA A 319 -17.03 19.00 -7.95
C ALA A 319 -16.33 18.28 -6.80
N ALA A 320 -16.20 16.95 -6.90
CA ALA A 320 -15.46 16.13 -5.95
C ALA A 320 -14.53 15.16 -6.67
N GLY A 321 -13.36 14.94 -6.10
CA GLY A 321 -12.34 14.05 -6.64
C GLY A 321 -11.09 14.03 -5.76
N LEU A 322 -10.12 13.19 -6.09
CA LEU A 322 -8.78 13.30 -5.54
C LEU A 322 -7.85 13.73 -6.68
N VAL A 323 -7.44 14.99 -6.68
CA VAL A 323 -6.61 15.63 -7.71
C VAL A 323 -5.65 16.60 -7.01
N GLY A 324 -4.35 16.53 -7.33
CA GLY A 324 -3.34 17.36 -6.69
C GLY A 324 -2.02 16.62 -6.45
N MET A 325 -1.30 17.03 -5.41
CA MET A 325 -0.01 16.44 -5.07
C MET A 325 -0.17 15.09 -4.36
N GLY A 326 0.77 14.17 -4.59
CA GLY A 326 0.84 12.90 -3.86
C GLY A 326 0.95 11.68 -4.78
N SER A 327 1.55 10.62 -4.26
CA SER A 327 1.63 9.31 -4.93
C SER A 327 0.24 8.74 -5.21
N GLU A 328 -0.70 8.94 -4.28
CA GLU A 328 -2.11 8.54 -4.40
C GLU A 328 -2.73 9.11 -5.68
N CYS A 329 -2.58 10.41 -5.94
CA CYS A 329 -3.11 11.05 -7.14
C CYS A 329 -2.48 10.50 -8.44
N LEU A 330 -1.26 9.97 -8.39
CA LEU A 330 -0.60 9.37 -9.56
C LEU A 330 -0.87 7.87 -9.71
N GLY A 331 -1.50 7.22 -8.72
CA GLY A 331 -1.62 5.75 -8.64
C GLY A 331 -0.30 5.04 -8.36
N MET A 332 0.71 5.80 -7.94
CA MET A 332 2.09 5.36 -7.70
C MET A 332 2.35 5.05 -6.23
N ASP A 333 1.29 5.00 -5.44
CA ASP A 333 1.34 4.69 -4.02
C ASP A 333 1.52 3.19 -3.79
N ASP A 334 2.39 2.87 -2.85
CA ASP A 334 2.67 1.54 -2.32
C ASP A 334 2.72 1.61 -0.80
N GLY A 335 2.91 0.47 -0.13
CA GLY A 335 2.96 0.40 1.34
C GLY A 335 4.09 1.24 1.98
N ILE A 336 5.11 1.67 1.22
CA ILE A 336 6.16 2.56 1.73
C ILE A 336 5.67 4.02 1.73
N SER A 337 4.93 4.42 0.70
CA SER A 337 4.42 5.79 0.56
C SER A 337 3.18 6.13 1.38
N GLN A 338 2.74 5.24 2.27
CA GLN A 338 1.61 5.43 3.18
C GLN A 338 2.01 6.03 4.55
N ASP A 339 3.31 6.32 4.74
CA ASP A 339 3.91 6.79 5.99
C ASP A 339 3.58 8.26 6.34
N HIS A 340 3.06 9.05 5.39
CA HIS A 340 2.56 10.41 5.62
C HIS A 340 1.63 10.87 4.48
N ASP A 341 0.72 11.80 4.78
CA ASP A 341 -0.24 12.43 3.86
C ASP A 341 -1.16 11.44 3.10
N PHE A 342 -1.28 10.21 3.59
CA PHE A 342 -2.11 9.14 3.05
C PHE A 342 -3.26 8.81 4.02
N GLY A 343 -4.43 8.47 3.48
CA GLY A 343 -5.60 8.06 4.26
C GLY A 343 -6.90 8.68 3.73
N PRO A 344 -8.04 8.44 4.41
CA PRO A 344 -9.34 8.93 3.97
C PRO A 344 -9.34 10.43 3.75
N GLY A 345 -9.73 10.83 2.54
CA GLY A 345 -9.79 12.23 2.15
C GLY A 345 -10.04 12.38 0.66
N PHE A 346 -10.74 13.44 0.30
CA PHE A 346 -10.98 13.88 -1.07
C PHE A 346 -10.97 15.41 -1.17
N CYS A 347 -10.93 15.94 -2.36
CA CYS A 347 -11.04 17.37 -2.65
C CYS A 347 -12.47 17.71 -3.04
N LEU A 348 -13.00 18.79 -2.48
CA LEU A 348 -14.20 19.47 -2.96
C LEU A 348 -13.79 20.78 -3.62
N PHE A 349 -14.19 20.95 -4.88
CA PHE A 349 -13.89 22.15 -5.65
C PHE A 349 -15.18 22.95 -5.87
N ILE A 350 -15.16 24.21 -5.45
CA ILE A 350 -16.28 25.14 -5.58
C ILE A 350 -15.88 26.40 -6.35
N PRO A 351 -16.77 27.03 -7.13
CA PRO A 351 -16.44 28.28 -7.81
C PRO A 351 -16.42 29.45 -6.82
N ARG A 352 -15.49 30.40 -7.00
CA ARG A 352 -15.32 31.55 -6.08
C ARG A 352 -16.59 32.36 -5.86
N ARG A 353 -17.50 32.38 -6.84
CA ARG A 353 -18.81 33.06 -6.74
C ARG A 353 -19.71 32.54 -5.61
N LEU A 354 -19.49 31.32 -5.10
CA LEU A 354 -20.23 30.81 -3.93
C LEU A 354 -19.76 31.46 -2.62
N GLY A 355 -18.64 32.17 -2.63
CA GLY A 355 -18.16 32.96 -1.49
C GLY A 355 -17.48 32.16 -0.40
N ILE A 356 -16.78 32.88 0.48
CA ILE A 356 -15.97 32.32 1.56
C ILE A 356 -16.85 31.64 2.62
N GLU A 357 -18.07 32.12 2.86
CA GLU A 357 -19.00 31.53 3.83
C GLU A 357 -19.39 30.09 3.44
N ASN A 358 -19.68 29.82 2.17
CA ASN A 358 -19.97 28.46 1.72
C ASN A 358 -18.73 27.56 1.74
N LYS A 359 -17.54 28.10 1.41
CA LYS A 359 -16.27 27.38 1.59
C LYS A 359 -16.09 26.95 3.04
N LYS A 360 -16.35 27.86 3.98
CA LYS A 360 -16.20 27.62 5.42
C LYS A 360 -17.21 26.59 5.92
N ARG A 361 -18.49 26.72 5.58
CA ARG A 361 -19.52 25.72 5.91
C ARG A 361 -19.17 24.33 5.39
N LEU A 362 -18.75 24.23 4.13
CA LEU A 362 -18.33 22.96 3.53
C LEU A 362 -17.09 22.39 4.23
N GLN A 363 -16.11 23.23 4.57
CA GLN A 363 -14.90 22.77 5.27
C GLN A 363 -15.26 22.27 6.66
N GLU A 364 -16.10 22.98 7.40
CA GLU A 364 -16.59 22.55 8.72
C GLU A 364 -17.35 21.21 8.65
N ALA A 365 -18.12 20.96 7.59
CA ALA A 365 -18.78 19.68 7.38
C ALA A 365 -17.80 18.58 6.98
N TYR A 366 -16.87 18.88 6.08
CA TYR A 366 -15.79 17.99 5.68
C TYR A 366 -14.93 17.57 6.89
N ASP A 367 -14.64 18.50 7.79
CA ASP A 367 -13.82 18.26 8.97
C ASP A 367 -14.51 17.35 9.99
N ARG A 368 -15.85 17.23 9.95
CA ARG A 368 -16.63 16.29 10.76
C ARG A 368 -16.64 14.86 10.21
N LEU A 369 -16.23 14.65 8.96
CA LEU A 369 -16.23 13.31 8.38
C LEU A 369 -15.24 12.38 9.11
N PRO A 370 -15.50 11.05 9.14
CA PRO A 370 -14.68 10.10 9.91
C PRO A 370 -13.19 10.16 9.56
N LYS A 371 -12.34 10.36 10.56
CA LYS A 371 -10.89 10.46 10.35
C LYS A 371 -10.23 9.12 10.00
N THR A 372 -10.95 8.02 10.27
CA THR A 372 -10.54 6.64 10.00
C THR A 372 -11.59 5.95 9.14
N TYR A 373 -11.14 5.22 8.12
CA TYR A 373 -12.01 4.50 7.19
C TYR A 373 -11.28 3.29 6.61
N LEU A 374 -11.92 2.12 6.61
CA LEU A 374 -11.35 0.84 6.16
C LEU A 374 -9.97 0.52 6.77
N GLY A 375 -9.76 0.90 8.03
CA GLY A 375 -8.50 0.69 8.75
C GLY A 375 -7.40 1.72 8.44
N TYR A 376 -7.69 2.73 7.62
CA TYR A 376 -6.76 3.82 7.32
C TYR A 376 -7.12 5.11 8.06
N THR A 377 -6.15 5.74 8.70
CA THR A 377 -6.29 7.07 9.32
C THR A 377 -5.39 8.07 8.62
N ARG A 378 -5.92 9.22 8.19
CA ARG A 378 -5.11 10.21 7.46
C ARG A 378 -4.14 10.95 8.39
N GLN A 379 -2.85 10.68 8.25
CA GLN A 379 -1.79 11.43 8.95
C GLN A 379 -1.33 12.61 8.09
N THR A 380 -1.67 13.83 8.48
CA THR A 380 -1.30 15.02 7.69
C THR A 380 -0.01 15.64 8.22
N SER A 381 1.02 15.66 7.39
CA SER A 381 2.27 16.39 7.67
C SER A 381 2.06 17.90 7.51
N ALA A 382 2.96 18.71 8.07
CA ALA A 382 2.93 20.17 7.87
C ALA A 382 3.01 20.58 6.38
N MET A 383 3.62 19.76 5.52
CA MET A 383 3.72 19.98 4.07
C MET A 383 2.56 19.33 3.28
N GLY A 384 1.68 18.58 3.97
CA GLY A 384 0.49 17.95 3.44
C GLY A 384 -0.80 18.73 3.72
N GLU A 385 -0.72 19.76 4.56
CA GLU A 385 -1.82 20.65 4.85
C GLU A 385 -2.32 21.30 3.54
N GLY A 386 -3.63 21.18 3.29
CA GLY A 386 -4.25 21.70 2.06
C GLY A 386 -4.07 20.82 0.81
N ARG A 387 -3.74 19.52 0.94
CA ARG A 387 -3.81 18.56 -0.19
C ARG A 387 -5.21 17.98 -0.43
N VAL A 388 -6.03 17.90 0.63
CA VAL A 388 -7.44 17.48 0.59
C VAL A 388 -8.30 18.52 1.32
N GLY A 389 -9.63 18.44 1.16
CA GLY A 389 -10.56 19.42 1.74
C GLY A 389 -11.21 20.31 0.69
N VAL A 390 -11.57 21.55 1.06
CA VAL A 390 -12.38 22.43 0.21
C VAL A 390 -11.55 23.54 -0.43
N PHE A 391 -11.59 23.60 -1.75
CA PHE A 391 -10.82 24.50 -2.59
C PHE A 391 -11.72 25.36 -3.46
N PHE A 392 -11.30 26.60 -3.72
CA PHE A 392 -11.83 27.33 -4.86
C PHE A 392 -11.20 26.78 -6.14
N ILE A 393 -12.02 26.53 -7.17
CA ILE A 393 -11.56 26.05 -8.48
C ILE A 393 -10.46 26.96 -9.02
N GLU A 394 -10.68 28.28 -8.93
CA GLU A 394 -9.78 29.30 -9.42
C GLU A 394 -8.45 29.31 -8.65
N ASP A 395 -8.48 29.14 -7.33
CA ASP A 395 -7.25 29.11 -6.51
C ASP A 395 -6.45 27.83 -6.77
N PHE A 396 -7.11 26.69 -6.92
CA PHE A 396 -6.45 25.42 -7.21
C PHE A 396 -5.64 25.50 -8.51
N PHE A 397 -6.25 25.94 -9.62
CA PHE A 397 -5.51 26.05 -10.89
C PHE A 397 -4.46 27.17 -10.85
N LYS A 398 -4.76 28.30 -10.20
CA LYS A 398 -3.82 29.42 -10.10
C LYS A 398 -2.57 29.06 -9.31
N GLN A 399 -2.70 28.26 -8.25
CA GLN A 399 -1.58 27.82 -7.43
C GLN A 399 -0.51 27.08 -8.25
N TYR A 400 -0.94 26.21 -9.17
CA TYR A 400 0.00 25.36 -9.93
C TYR A 400 0.35 25.94 -11.30
N THR A 401 -0.52 26.73 -11.90
CA THR A 401 -0.31 27.24 -13.27
C THR A 401 -0.05 28.74 -13.32
N GLY A 402 -0.25 29.48 -12.24
CA GLY A 402 -0.30 30.94 -12.25
C GLY A 402 -1.61 31.52 -12.83
N HIS A 403 -2.51 30.67 -13.34
CA HIS A 403 -3.73 31.09 -14.04
C HIS A 403 -4.99 30.42 -13.48
N GLU A 404 -6.01 31.21 -13.14
CA GLU A 404 -7.27 30.72 -12.54
C GLU A 404 -8.05 29.73 -13.42
N LYS A 405 -7.89 29.85 -14.75
CA LYS A 405 -8.51 28.96 -15.72
C LYS A 405 -7.53 27.95 -16.29
N GLY A 406 -6.38 27.75 -15.65
CA GLY A 406 -5.22 27.13 -16.28
C GLY A 406 -4.64 28.01 -17.40
N PRO A 407 -3.52 27.58 -18.00
CA PRO A 407 -2.89 28.34 -19.08
C PRO A 407 -3.87 28.52 -20.26
N GLN A 408 -3.79 29.64 -21.00
CA GLN A 408 -4.71 29.99 -22.09
C GLN A 408 -4.04 30.24 -23.44
N GLN A 409 -2.82 30.79 -23.44
CA GLN A 409 -2.02 31.07 -24.63
C GLN A 409 -0.78 30.19 -24.66
N ALA A 410 -0.27 29.84 -25.86
CA ALA A 410 0.89 28.96 -26.01
C ALA A 410 2.10 29.32 -25.12
N GLN A 411 2.36 30.61 -24.91
CA GLN A 411 3.45 31.09 -24.06
C GLN A 411 3.34 30.60 -22.59
N ASP A 412 2.12 30.49 -22.08
CA ASP A 412 1.87 30.07 -20.70
C ASP A 412 2.40 28.64 -20.45
N TRP A 413 2.33 27.74 -21.44
CA TRP A 413 2.80 26.35 -21.33
C TRP A 413 4.32 26.26 -21.26
N PHE A 414 5.04 27.23 -21.83
CA PHE A 414 6.50 27.28 -21.72
C PHE A 414 6.96 27.79 -20.36
N ALA A 415 6.13 28.58 -19.65
CA ALA A 415 6.47 29.15 -18.36
C ALA A 415 6.13 28.24 -17.17
N ILE A 416 5.28 27.23 -17.36
CA ILE A 416 4.80 26.36 -16.27
C ILE A 416 5.64 25.07 -16.25
N PRO A 417 6.29 24.74 -15.12
CA PRO A 417 6.95 23.45 -14.94
C PRO A 417 5.99 22.27 -15.13
N GLU A 418 6.46 21.23 -15.83
CA GLU A 418 5.60 20.12 -16.27
C GLU A 418 5.00 19.34 -15.11
N GLY A 419 5.74 19.20 -14.00
CA GLY A 419 5.25 18.56 -12.80
C GLY A 419 4.03 19.28 -12.19
N LEU A 420 3.92 20.59 -12.36
CA LEU A 420 2.76 21.36 -11.88
C LEU A 420 1.56 21.22 -12.82
N LEU A 421 1.79 21.12 -14.14
CA LEU A 421 0.74 20.75 -15.10
C LEU A 421 0.21 19.34 -14.80
N LEU A 422 1.10 18.38 -14.53
CA LEU A 422 0.71 17.03 -14.13
C LEU A 422 -0.16 17.05 -12.86
N THR A 423 0.24 17.82 -11.85
CA THR A 423 -0.49 17.98 -10.58
C THR A 423 -1.94 18.46 -10.78
N CYS A 424 -2.20 19.26 -11.82
CA CYS A 424 -3.55 19.73 -12.16
C CYS A 424 -4.40 18.69 -12.91
N THR A 425 -3.79 17.62 -13.43
CA THR A 425 -4.41 16.69 -14.40
C THR A 425 -4.34 15.22 -14.00
N ASN A 426 -3.66 14.92 -12.90
CA ASN A 426 -3.59 13.59 -12.32
C ASN A 426 -4.90 13.24 -11.58
N GLY A 427 -4.87 12.13 -10.85
CA GLY A 427 -5.97 11.75 -9.99
C GLY A 427 -7.25 11.37 -10.72
N ARG A 428 -8.37 11.43 -9.99
CA ARG A 428 -9.69 11.04 -10.48
C ARG A 428 -10.75 12.01 -9.96
N LEU A 429 -11.61 12.48 -10.87
CA LEU A 429 -12.85 13.17 -10.51
C LEU A 429 -13.94 12.14 -10.30
N PHE A 430 -14.65 12.26 -9.18
CA PHE A 430 -15.76 11.38 -8.80
C PHE A 430 -17.10 11.98 -9.28
N ARG A 431 -17.24 13.31 -9.20
CA ARG A 431 -18.40 14.07 -9.71
C ARG A 431 -18.01 15.49 -10.08
N ASP A 432 -18.73 16.08 -11.03
CA ASP A 432 -18.75 17.52 -11.31
C ASP A 432 -20.03 17.89 -12.08
N PRO A 433 -21.17 18.08 -11.39
CA PRO A 433 -22.44 18.33 -12.08
C PRO A 433 -22.45 19.65 -12.88
N SER A 434 -21.67 20.64 -12.44
CA SER A 434 -21.57 21.95 -13.09
C SER A 434 -20.69 21.94 -14.35
N GLY A 435 -19.77 20.98 -14.44
CA GLY A 435 -18.77 20.91 -15.50
C GLY A 435 -17.63 21.94 -15.39
N GLN A 436 -17.63 22.83 -14.38
CA GLN A 436 -16.68 23.93 -14.30
C GLN A 436 -15.24 23.46 -14.08
N PHE A 437 -15.03 22.52 -13.15
CA PHE A 437 -13.69 21.98 -12.88
C PHE A 437 -13.26 21.05 -14.01
N SER A 438 -14.13 20.12 -14.40
CA SER A 438 -13.87 19.11 -15.43
C SER A 438 -13.56 19.72 -16.79
N THR A 439 -14.13 20.87 -17.15
CA THR A 439 -13.78 21.59 -18.39
C THR A 439 -12.31 21.98 -18.43
N ILE A 440 -11.78 22.56 -17.35
CA ILE A 440 -10.37 22.96 -17.28
C ILE A 440 -9.49 21.71 -17.19
N TYR A 441 -9.83 20.79 -16.29
CA TYR A 441 -9.12 19.53 -16.07
C TYR A 441 -8.96 18.72 -17.36
N GLN A 442 -10.04 18.48 -18.10
CA GLN A 442 -10.02 17.70 -19.35
C GLN A 442 -9.29 18.42 -20.47
N ARG A 443 -9.35 19.76 -20.52
CA ARG A 443 -8.57 20.53 -21.50
C ARG A 443 -7.07 20.37 -21.26
N LEU A 444 -6.62 20.45 -20.02
CA LEU A 444 -5.21 20.28 -19.67
C LEU A 444 -4.77 18.81 -19.82
N LYS A 445 -5.64 17.85 -19.51
CA LYS A 445 -5.36 16.41 -19.65
C LYS A 445 -5.13 15.95 -21.09
N LYS A 446 -5.53 16.75 -22.09
CA LYS A 446 -5.17 16.53 -23.50
C LYS A 446 -3.67 16.75 -23.78
N GLY A 447 -2.93 17.36 -22.86
CA GLY A 447 -1.52 17.67 -23.00
C GLY A 447 -1.27 19.03 -23.65
N TYR A 448 -0.07 19.18 -24.21
CA TYR A 448 0.36 20.41 -24.87
C TYR A 448 -0.42 20.70 -26.16
N PRO A 449 -0.71 21.97 -26.48
CA PRO A 449 -1.08 22.37 -27.83
C PRO A 449 -0.03 21.87 -28.84
N LYS A 450 -0.48 21.48 -30.04
CA LYS A 450 0.35 20.87 -31.09
C LYS A 450 1.70 21.56 -31.28
N ASP A 451 1.69 22.87 -31.51
CA ASP A 451 2.91 23.64 -31.79
C ASP A 451 3.83 23.79 -30.58
N VAL A 452 3.27 23.87 -29.37
CA VAL A 452 4.05 23.85 -28.12
C VAL A 452 4.75 22.51 -27.95
N ARG A 453 4.02 21.41 -28.20
CA ARG A 453 4.55 20.05 -28.15
C ARG A 453 5.68 19.86 -29.16
N LEU A 454 5.46 20.26 -30.42
CA LEU A 454 6.46 20.19 -31.48
C LEU A 454 7.72 20.98 -31.13
N LYS A 455 7.57 22.19 -30.57
CA LYS A 455 8.70 23.01 -30.16
C LYS A 455 9.49 22.37 -29.02
N LYS A 456 8.81 21.86 -27.98
CA LYS A 456 9.46 21.12 -26.89
C LYS A 456 10.18 19.87 -27.40
N MET A 457 9.55 19.10 -28.29
CA MET A 457 10.18 17.92 -28.90
C MET A 457 11.42 18.30 -29.71
N ALA A 458 11.38 19.37 -30.51
CA ALA A 458 12.54 19.85 -31.25
C ALA A 458 13.70 20.24 -30.32
N ALA A 459 13.42 20.98 -29.24
CA ALA A 459 14.42 21.34 -28.23
C ALA A 459 15.06 20.11 -27.58
N VAL A 460 14.25 19.12 -27.18
CA VAL A 460 14.71 17.85 -26.61
C VAL A 460 15.61 17.09 -27.58
N LEU A 461 15.21 16.96 -28.85
CA LEU A 461 15.98 16.27 -29.89
C LEU A 461 17.32 16.98 -30.18
N ALA A 462 17.33 18.31 -30.26
CA ALA A 462 18.55 19.09 -30.44
C ALA A 462 19.51 18.91 -29.26
N LYS A 463 18.99 18.86 -28.03
CA LYS A 463 19.79 18.63 -26.83
C LYS A 463 20.33 17.19 -26.77
N MET A 464 19.53 16.20 -27.15
CA MET A 464 19.98 14.81 -27.28
C MET A 464 21.09 14.67 -28.33
N ALA A 465 20.95 15.27 -29.51
CA ALA A 465 21.98 15.26 -30.55
C ALA A 465 23.29 15.87 -30.04
N GLN A 466 23.21 17.04 -29.40
CA GLN A 466 24.36 17.71 -28.82
C GLN A 466 25.05 16.86 -27.74
N ALA A 467 24.30 16.31 -26.78
CA ALA A 467 24.86 15.58 -25.64
C ALA A 467 25.34 14.18 -26.03
N GLY A 468 24.45 13.33 -26.55
CA GLY A 468 24.74 11.92 -26.80
C GLY A 468 25.43 11.63 -28.12
N GLN A 469 25.00 12.24 -29.23
CA GLN A 469 25.57 11.91 -30.55
C GLN A 469 26.86 12.68 -30.85
N TYR A 470 26.99 13.91 -30.35
CA TYR A 470 28.15 14.76 -30.64
C TYR A 470 29.18 14.80 -29.51
N ASN A 471 28.76 15.07 -28.27
CA ASN A 471 29.68 15.30 -27.16
C ASN A 471 30.17 14.02 -26.48
N TYR A 472 29.31 13.02 -26.26
CA TYR A 472 29.67 11.78 -25.55
C TYR A 472 30.93 11.12 -26.12
N GLN A 473 30.95 10.86 -27.44
CA GLN A 473 32.12 10.26 -28.10
C GLN A 473 33.37 11.15 -27.99
N ARG A 474 33.22 12.47 -28.05
CA ARG A 474 34.35 13.41 -27.91
C ARG A 474 34.95 13.40 -26.51
N CYS A 475 34.12 13.27 -25.48
CA CYS A 475 34.57 13.09 -24.11
C CYS A 475 35.39 11.80 -23.98
N LEU A 476 34.91 10.70 -24.56
CA LEU A 476 35.64 9.43 -24.59
C LEU A 476 37.00 9.54 -25.32
N ILE A 477 37.06 10.21 -26.48
CA ILE A 477 38.32 10.43 -27.23
C ILE A 477 39.33 11.23 -26.40
N ARG A 478 38.84 12.17 -25.58
CA ARG A 478 39.67 12.97 -24.68
C ARG A 478 40.02 12.26 -23.38
N LYS A 479 39.47 11.07 -23.13
CA LYS A 479 39.59 10.32 -21.87
C LYS A 479 39.06 11.10 -20.67
N ASP A 480 38.00 11.88 -20.89
CA ASP A 480 37.27 12.62 -19.85
C ASP A 480 35.99 11.85 -19.53
N LEU A 481 36.09 10.90 -18.60
CA LEU A 481 35.00 9.98 -18.27
C LEU A 481 33.89 10.69 -17.51
N GLU A 482 34.23 11.64 -16.66
CA GLU A 482 33.30 12.47 -15.91
C GLU A 482 32.40 13.27 -16.87
N ALA A 483 32.99 13.93 -17.87
CA ALA A 483 32.21 14.61 -18.90
C ALA A 483 31.37 13.64 -19.75
N ALA A 484 31.86 12.43 -20.01
CA ALA A 484 31.09 11.40 -20.71
C ALA A 484 29.86 10.96 -19.88
N TYR A 485 30.01 10.78 -18.56
CA TYR A 485 28.88 10.51 -17.66
C TYR A 485 27.85 11.64 -17.67
N LEU A 486 28.28 12.91 -17.65
CA LEU A 486 27.38 14.05 -17.74
C LEU A 486 26.63 14.10 -19.07
N ALA A 487 27.33 13.87 -20.19
CA ALA A 487 26.70 13.82 -21.51
C ALA A 487 25.68 12.67 -21.62
N LYS A 488 26.01 11.50 -21.05
CA LYS A 488 25.11 10.35 -20.97
C LYS A 488 23.89 10.62 -20.10
N TYR A 489 24.08 11.24 -18.93
CA TYR A 489 22.98 11.64 -18.04
C TYR A 489 22.03 12.60 -18.75
N GLU A 490 22.57 13.59 -19.47
CA GLU A 490 21.75 14.54 -20.23
C GLU A 490 20.95 13.83 -21.33
N TRP A 491 21.56 12.89 -22.06
CA TRP A 491 20.82 12.04 -23.01
C TRP A 491 19.66 11.28 -22.35
N ILE A 492 19.88 10.70 -21.16
CA ILE A 492 18.85 9.97 -20.41
C ILE A 492 17.72 10.92 -19.97
N LYS A 493 18.07 12.08 -19.37
CA LYS A 493 17.11 13.10 -18.91
C LYS A 493 16.19 13.54 -20.06
N GLN A 494 16.78 13.88 -21.20
CA GLN A 494 16.05 14.31 -22.39
C GLN A 494 15.29 13.16 -23.08
N GLY A 495 15.86 11.95 -23.08
CA GLY A 495 15.19 10.75 -23.59
C GLY A 495 13.91 10.42 -22.84
N ILE A 496 13.93 10.53 -21.50
CA ILE A 496 12.72 10.40 -20.69
C ILE A 496 11.72 11.50 -21.06
N HIS A 497 12.15 12.76 -21.14
CA HIS A 497 11.27 13.87 -21.50
C HIS A 497 10.60 13.65 -22.87
N LEU A 498 11.35 13.17 -23.88
CA LEU A 498 10.82 12.83 -25.20
C LEU A 498 9.73 11.74 -25.13
N ILE A 499 9.94 10.70 -24.31
CA ILE A 499 8.94 9.64 -24.12
C ILE A 499 7.61 10.23 -23.64
N TYR A 500 7.63 11.14 -22.67
CA TYR A 500 6.40 11.79 -22.18
C TYR A 500 5.75 12.67 -23.24
N LEU A 501 6.53 13.48 -23.96
CA LEU A 501 6.03 14.30 -25.07
C LEU A 501 5.41 13.44 -26.17
N LEU A 502 6.03 12.32 -26.56
CA LEU A 502 5.50 11.40 -27.57
C LEU A 502 4.15 10.76 -27.15
N ASN A 503 3.89 10.64 -25.85
CA ASN A 503 2.64 10.10 -25.31
C ASN A 503 1.63 11.19 -24.89
N GLN A 504 1.91 12.47 -25.18
CA GLN A 504 1.07 13.62 -24.77
C GLN A 504 0.83 13.65 -23.25
N GLN A 505 1.84 13.26 -22.47
CA GLN A 505 1.80 13.27 -21.01
C GLN A 505 2.77 14.32 -20.46
N TYR A 506 2.46 14.83 -19.27
CA TYR A 506 3.36 15.68 -18.49
C TYR A 506 4.29 14.82 -17.64
N GLN A 507 5.55 15.22 -17.49
CA GLN A 507 6.55 14.45 -16.76
C GLN A 507 6.37 14.55 -15.23
N PRO A 508 6.40 13.43 -14.48
CA PRO A 508 6.34 13.44 -13.02
C PRO A 508 7.72 13.74 -12.40
N TYR A 509 7.74 13.83 -11.06
CA TYR A 509 8.99 13.86 -10.30
C TYR A 509 9.89 12.65 -10.62
N TYR A 510 11.22 12.85 -10.62
CA TYR A 510 12.19 11.93 -11.21
C TYR A 510 12.03 10.46 -10.77
N LYS A 511 11.68 10.22 -9.50
CA LYS A 511 11.56 8.87 -8.94
C LYS A 511 10.45 8.02 -9.58
N TRP A 512 9.43 8.66 -10.18
CA TRP A 512 8.31 7.95 -10.82
C TRP A 512 8.42 7.87 -12.35
N GLN A 513 9.35 8.61 -12.95
CA GLN A 513 9.39 8.80 -14.41
C GLN A 513 9.51 7.49 -15.19
N ILE A 514 10.44 6.60 -14.79
CA ILE A 514 10.64 5.31 -15.47
C ILE A 514 9.45 4.39 -15.22
N LYS A 515 8.98 4.30 -13.97
CA LYS A 515 7.90 3.37 -13.60
C LYS A 515 6.58 3.73 -14.30
N MET A 516 6.23 5.02 -14.37
CA MET A 516 5.05 5.48 -15.11
C MET A 516 5.20 5.27 -16.62
N ALA A 517 6.41 5.45 -17.17
CA ALA A 517 6.65 5.26 -18.59
C ALA A 517 6.49 3.79 -19.05
N GLU A 518 6.55 2.81 -18.14
CA GLU A 518 6.26 1.39 -18.44
C GLU A 518 4.83 1.16 -18.94
N GLY A 519 3.91 2.08 -18.64
CA GLY A 519 2.55 2.04 -19.18
C GLY A 519 2.43 2.51 -20.64
N PHE A 520 3.49 3.07 -21.23
CA PHE A 520 3.46 3.67 -22.55
C PHE A 520 3.89 2.69 -23.64
N SER A 521 2.95 1.85 -24.08
CA SER A 521 3.19 0.86 -25.14
C SER A 521 3.77 1.46 -26.43
N LYS A 522 3.36 2.68 -26.79
CA LYS A 522 3.83 3.41 -27.99
C LYS A 522 5.35 3.61 -28.00
N THR A 523 5.96 3.85 -26.84
CA THR A 523 7.39 4.20 -26.71
C THR A 523 8.20 3.10 -26.03
N GLN A 524 7.66 1.88 -25.94
CA GLN A 524 8.27 0.79 -25.16
C GLN A 524 9.69 0.47 -25.63
N THR A 525 9.92 0.40 -26.94
CA THR A 525 11.27 0.14 -27.50
C THR A 525 12.28 1.20 -27.09
N ILE A 526 11.89 2.49 -27.08
CA ILE A 526 12.77 3.59 -26.65
C ILE A 526 13.06 3.46 -25.14
N LEU A 527 12.04 3.13 -24.34
CA LEU A 527 12.18 2.95 -22.90
C LEU A 527 13.11 1.78 -22.55
N ASP A 528 13.03 0.67 -23.27
CA ASP A 528 13.86 -0.51 -23.03
C ASP A 528 15.34 -0.21 -23.31
N LEU A 529 15.64 0.44 -24.45
CA LEU A 529 16.99 0.90 -24.79
C LEU A 529 17.51 1.92 -23.77
N LEU A 530 16.66 2.83 -23.30
CA LEU A 530 17.03 3.81 -22.27
C LEU A 530 17.32 3.15 -20.92
N LYS A 531 16.56 2.12 -20.52
CA LYS A 531 16.82 1.34 -19.30
C LYS A 531 18.13 0.56 -19.39
N GLU A 532 18.43 0.00 -20.56
CA GLU A 532 19.72 -0.65 -20.81
C GLU A 532 20.86 0.36 -20.73
N LEU A 533 20.71 1.52 -21.37
CA LEU A 533 21.69 2.61 -21.31
C LEU A 533 21.94 3.06 -19.86
N ILE A 534 20.90 3.23 -19.03
CA ILE A 534 21.06 3.60 -17.61
C ILE A 534 21.97 2.61 -16.87
N ARG A 535 21.81 1.31 -17.12
CA ARG A 535 22.51 0.23 -16.40
C ARG A 535 23.93 -0.02 -16.90
N THR A 536 24.20 0.31 -18.15
CA THR A 536 25.50 0.08 -18.79
C THR A 536 26.54 1.09 -18.32
N PRO A 537 27.65 0.72 -17.67
CA PRO A 537 28.67 1.69 -17.23
C PRO A 537 29.38 2.34 -18.44
N VAL A 538 29.93 3.55 -18.23
CA VAL A 538 30.80 4.20 -19.22
C VAL A 538 32.18 3.53 -19.17
N GLN A 539 32.73 3.19 -20.33
CA GLN A 539 34.01 2.51 -20.54
C GLN A 539 34.94 3.34 -21.44
N GLU A 540 36.25 3.15 -21.30
CA GLU A 540 37.21 3.79 -22.21
C GLU A 540 37.21 3.11 -23.59
N LEU A 541 37.51 3.91 -24.63
CA LEU A 541 37.55 3.52 -26.05
C LEU A 541 38.42 2.27 -26.34
N PRO A 542 38.14 1.56 -27.47
CA PRO A 542 37.22 1.92 -28.56
C PRO A 542 35.82 1.25 -28.50
N ASP A 543 35.57 0.38 -27.54
CA ASP A 543 34.42 -0.53 -27.56
C ASP A 543 33.31 -0.16 -26.56
N ASP A 544 33.13 1.14 -26.27
CA ASP A 544 32.10 1.58 -25.31
C ASP A 544 30.68 1.24 -25.83
N PRO A 545 29.93 0.36 -25.13
CA PRO A 545 28.64 -0.13 -25.59
C PRO A 545 27.54 0.94 -25.60
N ASN A 546 27.70 2.04 -24.86
CA ASN A 546 26.71 3.11 -24.82
C ASN A 546 26.59 3.83 -26.18
N LEU A 547 27.66 3.87 -26.98
CA LEU A 547 27.61 4.44 -28.34
C LEU A 547 26.60 3.70 -29.23
N ALA A 548 26.59 2.36 -29.16
CA ALA A 548 25.64 1.54 -29.91
C ALA A 548 24.20 1.75 -29.42
N LEU A 549 24.00 1.83 -28.10
CA LEU A 549 22.69 2.09 -27.50
C LEU A 549 22.14 3.47 -27.88
N ILE A 550 23.00 4.50 -27.91
CA ILE A 550 22.64 5.85 -28.36
C ILE A 550 22.17 5.83 -29.83
N ASP A 551 22.90 5.16 -30.72
CA ASP A 551 22.53 5.06 -32.15
C ASP A 551 21.23 4.25 -32.36
N GLN A 552 21.08 3.11 -31.67
CA GLN A 552 19.86 2.31 -31.73
C GLN A 552 18.64 3.09 -31.25
N MET A 553 18.78 3.84 -30.14
CA MET A 553 17.71 4.67 -29.61
C MET A 553 17.38 5.84 -30.55
N ALA A 554 18.39 6.46 -31.17
CA ALA A 554 18.19 7.50 -32.18
C ALA A 554 17.43 6.97 -33.42
N SER A 555 17.77 5.77 -33.88
CA SER A 555 17.07 5.08 -34.98
C SER A 555 15.61 4.78 -34.64
N ALA A 556 15.34 4.30 -33.42
CA ALA A 556 13.98 4.05 -32.94
C ALA A 556 13.15 5.35 -32.87
N ILE A 557 13.74 6.42 -32.33
CA ILE A 557 13.12 7.76 -32.28
C ILE A 557 12.77 8.24 -33.68
N LYS A 558 13.73 8.16 -34.61
CA LYS A 558 13.53 8.55 -36.02
C LYS A 558 12.33 7.82 -36.62
N GLY A 559 12.30 6.49 -36.54
CA GLY A 559 11.23 5.68 -37.13
C GLY A 559 9.85 6.08 -36.59
N MET A 560 9.75 6.41 -35.30
CA MET A 560 8.52 6.92 -34.70
C MET A 560 8.14 8.30 -35.21
N LEU A 561 9.09 9.23 -35.31
CA LEU A 561 8.82 10.59 -35.77
C LEU A 561 8.41 10.64 -37.24
N GLU A 562 9.06 9.86 -38.11
CA GLU A 562 8.69 9.74 -39.53
C GLU A 562 7.27 9.19 -39.69
N ALA A 563 6.90 8.20 -38.86
CA ALA A 563 5.56 7.62 -38.87
C ALA A 563 4.46 8.55 -38.34
N GLU A 564 4.74 9.33 -37.28
CA GLU A 564 3.72 10.18 -36.64
C GLU A 564 3.56 11.55 -37.32
N TRP A 565 4.62 12.12 -37.87
CA TRP A 565 4.66 13.51 -38.32
C TRP A 565 4.92 13.70 -39.82
N ASP A 566 4.97 12.60 -40.59
CA ASP A 566 5.21 12.61 -42.04
C ASP A 566 6.45 13.45 -42.40
N ILE A 567 7.51 13.35 -41.58
CA ILE A 567 8.79 14.02 -41.83
C ILE A 567 9.79 13.02 -42.43
N LYS A 568 10.80 13.54 -43.11
CA LYS A 568 11.90 12.73 -43.66
C LYS A 568 13.20 13.19 -43.03
N ILE A 569 13.92 12.27 -42.41
CA ILE A 569 15.19 12.55 -41.74
C ILE A 569 16.29 11.75 -42.43
N GLU A 570 17.38 12.41 -42.83
CA GLU A 570 18.53 11.74 -43.44
C GLU A 570 19.48 11.22 -42.34
N GLY A 571 19.75 9.91 -42.33
CA GLY A 571 20.57 9.28 -41.28
C GLY A 571 19.87 9.25 -39.91
N ASN A 572 20.65 9.11 -38.83
CA ASN A 572 20.13 9.01 -37.45
C ASN A 572 20.41 10.26 -36.59
N TYR A 573 20.95 11.33 -37.16
CA TYR A 573 21.33 12.51 -36.37
C TYR A 573 20.09 13.32 -35.95
N LEU A 574 19.83 13.42 -34.64
CA LEU A 574 18.56 13.92 -34.11
C LEU A 574 18.39 15.43 -34.26
N GLU A 575 19.44 16.19 -34.56
CA GLU A 575 19.33 17.62 -34.86
C GLU A 575 18.56 17.86 -36.17
N ASP A 576 18.70 16.97 -37.16
CA ASP A 576 17.94 17.04 -38.41
C ASP A 576 16.45 16.73 -38.15
N ALA A 577 16.17 15.79 -37.25
CA ALA A 577 14.81 15.53 -36.75
C ALA A 577 14.22 16.75 -36.05
N ALA A 578 15.01 17.44 -35.21
CA ALA A 578 14.56 18.66 -34.53
C ALA A 578 14.14 19.75 -35.53
N ARG A 579 14.98 20.01 -36.54
CA ARG A 579 14.69 21.02 -37.58
C ARG A 579 13.46 20.64 -38.41
N ALA A 580 13.32 19.36 -38.77
CA ALA A 580 12.16 18.88 -39.50
C ALA A 580 10.85 19.05 -38.72
N LEU A 581 10.87 18.92 -37.39
CA LEU A 581 9.72 19.22 -36.54
C LEU A 581 9.43 20.72 -36.43
N GLU A 582 10.46 21.59 -36.36
CA GLU A 582 10.25 23.05 -36.36
C GLU A 582 9.54 23.54 -37.63
N ASP A 583 9.77 22.87 -38.76
CA ASP A 583 9.07 23.18 -40.00
C ASP A 583 7.57 22.88 -39.97
N ARG A 584 7.13 21.98 -39.09
CA ARG A 584 5.71 21.64 -38.88
C ARG A 584 4.99 22.59 -37.91
N ILE A 585 5.69 23.51 -37.27
CA ILE A 585 5.09 24.53 -36.38
C ILE A 585 4.35 25.57 -37.23
N GLU A 586 3.07 25.78 -36.93
CA GLU A 586 2.20 26.69 -37.68
C GLU A 586 2.21 28.12 -37.09
N ASP A 587 2.29 28.25 -35.76
CA ASP A 587 2.35 29.53 -35.05
C ASP A 587 3.67 30.27 -35.34
N PRO A 588 3.64 31.44 -36.01
CA PRO A 588 4.85 32.18 -36.36
C PRO A 588 5.64 32.70 -35.16
N LYS A 589 5.02 32.88 -33.98
CA LYS A 589 5.71 33.31 -32.77
C LYS A 589 6.50 32.17 -32.18
N ILE A 590 5.90 30.98 -32.08
CA ILE A 590 6.56 29.77 -31.57
C ILE A 590 7.70 29.36 -32.52
N LYS A 591 7.46 29.41 -33.83
CA LYS A 591 8.48 29.08 -34.84
C LYS A 591 9.72 29.97 -34.76
N LYS A 592 9.58 31.23 -34.33
CA LYS A 592 10.70 32.19 -34.18
C LYS A 592 11.49 32.04 -32.88
N MET A 593 11.00 31.25 -31.93
CA MET A 593 11.72 31.01 -30.68
C MET A 593 13.04 30.28 -30.95
N HIS A 594 14.02 30.40 -30.05
CA HIS A 594 15.27 29.66 -30.16
C HIS A 594 15.01 28.14 -30.21
N ILE A 595 15.85 27.36 -30.91
CA ILE A 595 15.60 25.91 -31.08
C ILE A 595 15.53 25.15 -29.75
N MET A 596 16.27 25.61 -28.75
CA MET A 596 16.28 25.04 -27.39
C MET A 596 15.18 25.62 -26.49
N GLU A 597 14.32 26.50 -27.00
CA GLU A 597 13.18 27.01 -26.22
C GLU A 597 12.19 25.86 -25.97
N GLY A 598 11.89 25.57 -24.71
CA GLY A 598 10.98 24.49 -24.32
C GLY A 598 11.58 23.40 -23.45
N ILE A 599 12.90 23.45 -23.22
CA ILE A 599 13.57 22.72 -22.14
C ILE A 599 14.09 23.73 -21.11
N GLU A 600 14.10 23.36 -19.83
CA GLU A 600 14.74 24.17 -18.80
C GLU A 600 16.26 24.16 -19.06
N TYR A 601 16.86 25.34 -19.11
CA TYR A 601 18.31 25.46 -19.01
C TYR A 601 18.68 25.33 -17.53
N ASP A 602 19.49 24.33 -17.21
CA ASP A 602 20.05 24.14 -15.86
C ASP A 602 20.79 25.40 -15.36
#